data_AF-A0A7U9QYE6-F1
#
_entry.id   AF-A0A7U9QYE6-F1
#
_cell.length_a   1.000
_cell.length_b   1.000
_cell.length_c   1.000
_cell.angle_alpha   90.00
_cell.angle_beta   90.00
_cell.angle_gamma   90.00
#
_symmetry.space_group_name_H-M   'P 1'
#
loop_
_entity.id
_entity.type
_entity.pdbx_description
1 polymer ?
#
loop_
_entity_poly.entity_id
_entity_poly.type
_entity_poly.pdbx_seq_one_letter_code
_entity_poly.pdbx_strand_id
1 'polypeptide(L)'
;MVYGTGNVLGYDKVGPEYVINEAQAKTVRKIFDMYLAGNGSQKIKKQLEKDGDLTAMGKSLWHYATISHILKNRLYCGELEYRKEYVPDYLEQKRAKNNGELERIIVEGKHQPIVTKEEFEKVQKLIEEKRPQMEHFRKNRGIHSDDLWRRKLRCQCGHAFAKTRWHSKSRDFTTYTYKCYDQTRTGTVSARLKNGLSIEGVCRVPLVQDWKVHTMAQKVLHAVFDDPEGTLREAAAVLGLGAAGVEQSEVLRDKEIIEEQLKKERGRYETLLDMRMNNEIPKEVFSRKQQEVEKKIAELEQQMMQYGDVKPATEADVSGKLENLQRLMGQPPVPEDGEFSESDIDKYVFGVRVYEDRFEWLLNLSPEACGELDDAGSPVYFTKLTVTPDDERAWFKMHPQWSKSNKYVELEAWIYI
;
A
#
# COMPACT_ATOMS: atom_id res chain seq x y z
N MET A 1 5.52 27.43 28.67
CA MET A 1 4.25 27.16 27.97
C MET A 1 4.52 26.03 27.00
N VAL A 2 3.71 24.96 27.02
CA VAL A 2 3.90 23.84 26.10
C VAL A 2 3.41 24.26 24.71
N TYR A 3 4.33 24.39 23.75
CA TYR A 3 3.99 24.69 22.36
C TYR A 3 3.82 23.37 21.59
N GLY A 4 2.59 23.06 21.16
CA GLY A 4 2.28 21.87 20.36
C GLY A 4 0.80 21.48 20.41
N THR A 5 0.26 21.01 19.29
CA THR A 5 -1.14 20.56 19.11
C THR A 5 -1.28 19.04 18.99
N GLY A 6 -0.18 18.29 19.08
CA GLY A 6 -0.17 16.85 18.88
C GLY A 6 -0.67 16.08 20.11
N ASN A 7 -1.47 15.04 19.86
CA ASN A 7 -1.85 14.06 20.88
C ASN A 7 -0.63 13.21 21.27
N VAL A 8 -0.34 13.08 22.57
CA VAL A 8 0.82 12.34 23.08
C VAL A 8 0.30 11.16 23.91
N LEU A 9 0.68 9.94 23.53
CA LEU A 9 0.29 8.73 24.27
C LEU A 9 0.71 8.87 25.74
N GLY A 10 -0.23 8.64 26.67
CA GLY A 10 0.04 8.69 28.10
C GLY A 10 -0.31 10.02 28.77
N TYR A 11 -0.67 11.05 27.99
CA TYR A 11 -1.05 12.36 28.51
C TYR A 11 -2.31 12.91 27.83
N ASP A 12 -3.22 13.45 28.63
CA ASP A 12 -4.32 14.28 28.17
C ASP A 12 -3.93 15.76 28.24
N LYS A 13 -4.25 16.52 27.19
CA LYS A 13 -3.99 17.96 27.16
C LYS A 13 -5.16 18.71 27.77
N VAL A 14 -4.96 19.25 28.98
CA VAL A 14 -5.95 20.06 29.69
C VAL A 14 -5.43 21.51 29.70
N GLY A 15 -5.90 22.31 28.75
CA GLY A 15 -5.42 23.69 28.56
C GLY A 15 -3.95 23.74 28.09
N PRO A 16 -3.06 24.48 28.78
CA PRO A 16 -1.64 24.58 28.42
C PRO A 16 -0.77 23.45 29.02
N GLU A 17 -1.35 22.51 29.78
CA GLU A 17 -0.62 21.48 30.54
C GLU A 17 -0.96 20.06 30.08
N TYR A 18 -0.02 19.13 30.29
CA TYR A 18 -0.20 17.70 30.08
C TYR A 18 -0.46 17.01 31.41
N VAL A 19 -1.61 16.36 31.52
CA VAL A 19 -2.01 15.57 32.70
C VAL A 19 -1.88 14.10 32.34
N ILE A 20 -1.35 13.27 33.26
CA ILE A 20 -1.16 11.84 32.99
C ILE A 20 -2.51 11.15 32.80
N ASN A 21 -2.64 10.43 31.69
CA ASN A 21 -3.71 9.47 31.49
C ASN A 21 -3.19 8.09 31.89
N GLU A 22 -3.57 7.61 33.08
CA GLU A 22 -3.03 6.37 33.64
C GLU A 22 -3.25 5.13 32.77
N ALA A 23 -4.36 5.08 32.01
CA ALA A 23 -4.61 3.95 31.11
C ALA A 23 -3.57 3.91 29.97
N GLN A 24 -3.30 5.05 29.33
CA GLN A 24 -2.31 5.13 28.26
C GLN A 24 -0.86 5.13 28.78
N ALA A 25 -0.62 5.69 29.97
CA ALA A 25 0.71 5.75 30.58
C ALA A 25 1.23 4.36 30.95
N LYS A 26 0.35 3.41 31.29
CA LYS A 26 0.71 1.99 31.44
C LYS A 26 1.36 1.42 30.18
N THR A 27 0.80 1.72 29.01
CA THR A 27 1.36 1.30 27.72
C THR A 27 2.74 1.93 27.48
N VAL A 28 2.92 3.20 27.83
CA VAL A 28 4.25 3.86 27.73
C VAL A 28 5.27 3.20 28.66
N ARG A 29 4.95 2.99 29.94
CA ARG A 29 5.85 2.32 30.90
C ARG A 29 6.25 0.93 30.41
N LYS A 30 5.27 0.15 29.95
CA LYS A 30 5.48 -1.16 29.33
C LYS A 30 6.45 -1.12 28.14
N ILE A 31 6.35 -0.10 27.26
CA ILE A 31 7.28 0.07 26.13
C ILE A 31 8.72 0.27 26.63
N PHE A 32 8.93 1.11 27.63
CA PHE A 32 10.25 1.36 28.22
C PHE A 32 10.80 0.11 28.91
N ASP A 33 9.99 -0.55 29.73
CA ASP A 33 10.38 -1.79 30.43
C ASP A 33 10.79 -2.88 29.46
N MET A 34 9.99 -3.12 28.41
CA MET A 34 10.31 -4.11 27.39
C MET A 34 11.59 -3.77 26.64
N TYR A 35 11.85 -2.49 26.35
CA TYR A 35 13.07 -2.07 25.66
C TYR A 35 14.31 -2.24 26.55
N LEU A 36 14.20 -1.87 27.83
CA LEU A 36 15.24 -2.09 28.85
C LEU A 36 15.53 -3.58 29.06
N ALA A 37 14.52 -4.43 28.96
CA ALA A 37 14.67 -5.89 28.93
C ALA A 37 15.30 -6.45 27.63
N GLY A 38 15.77 -5.58 26.73
CA GLY A 38 16.50 -5.96 25.52
C GLY A 38 15.62 -6.23 24.29
N ASN A 39 14.29 -6.06 24.38
CA ASN A 39 13.41 -6.29 23.24
C ASN A 39 13.55 -5.17 22.20
N GLY A 40 13.70 -5.53 20.91
CA GLY A 40 13.72 -4.56 19.81
C GLY A 40 12.32 -4.01 19.49
N SER A 41 12.26 -2.84 18.84
CA SER A 41 10.99 -2.15 18.51
C SER A 41 9.99 -3.01 17.74
N GLN A 42 10.45 -3.93 16.88
CA GLN A 42 9.59 -4.87 16.15
C GLN A 42 8.93 -5.90 17.08
N LYS A 43 9.64 -6.38 18.11
CA LYS A 43 9.10 -7.33 19.09
C LYS A 43 8.12 -6.63 20.03
N ILE A 44 8.46 -5.42 20.48
CA ILE A 44 7.58 -4.57 21.28
C ILE A 44 6.28 -4.30 20.51
N LYS A 45 6.36 -3.90 19.22
CA LYS A 45 5.19 -3.72 18.34
C LYS A 45 4.25 -4.92 18.38
N LYS A 46 4.77 -6.12 18.12
CA LYS A 46 3.95 -7.34 18.08
C LYS A 46 3.30 -7.63 19.43
N GLN A 47 4.00 -7.38 20.53
CA GLN A 47 3.47 -7.62 21.87
C GLN A 47 2.33 -6.64 22.20
N LEU A 48 2.50 -5.35 21.89
CA LEU A 48 1.45 -4.33 22.08
C LEU A 48 0.19 -4.68 21.29
N GLU A 49 0.33 -5.08 20.02
CA GLU A 49 -0.81 -5.50 19.19
C GLU A 49 -1.49 -6.76 19.75
N LYS A 50 -0.72 -7.71 20.29
CA LYS A 50 -1.24 -8.95 20.87
C LYS A 50 -2.02 -8.70 22.16
N ASP A 51 -1.56 -7.75 22.96
CA ASP A 51 -2.16 -7.39 24.24
C ASP A 51 -3.35 -6.42 24.08
N GLY A 52 -3.63 -5.98 22.84
CA GLY A 52 -4.74 -5.07 22.54
C GLY A 52 -4.46 -3.60 22.93
N ASP A 53 -3.20 -3.24 23.17
CA ASP A 53 -2.80 -1.87 23.49
C ASP A 53 -3.06 -0.95 22.28
N LEU A 54 -3.71 0.20 22.52
CA LEU A 54 -4.00 1.18 21.47
C LEU A 54 -2.95 2.30 21.42
N THR A 55 -2.71 2.81 20.21
CA THR A 55 -1.90 4.02 20.01
C THR A 55 -2.60 5.28 20.53
N ALA A 56 -1.90 6.42 20.58
CA ALA A 56 -2.49 7.70 21.02
C ALA A 56 -3.76 8.08 20.25
N MET A 57 -3.86 7.66 18.99
CA MET A 57 -5.01 7.91 18.10
C MET A 57 -6.08 6.80 18.17
N GLY A 58 -6.02 5.89 19.14
CA GLY A 58 -6.96 4.78 19.27
C GLY A 58 -6.79 3.66 18.24
N LYS A 59 -5.70 3.64 17.47
CA LYS A 59 -5.44 2.60 16.45
C LYS A 59 -4.82 1.36 17.09
N SER A 60 -5.27 0.18 16.68
CA SER A 60 -4.73 -1.12 17.08
C SER A 60 -3.45 -1.51 16.34
N LEU A 61 -3.22 -0.99 15.13
CA LEU A 61 -2.00 -1.23 14.37
C LEU A 61 -0.85 -0.34 14.85
N TRP A 62 0.26 -0.96 15.26
CA TRP A 62 1.44 -0.26 15.73
C TRP A 62 2.51 -0.14 14.65
N HIS A 63 3.32 0.92 14.72
CA HIS A 63 4.49 1.08 13.86
C HIS A 63 5.76 1.15 14.69
N TYR A 64 6.81 0.48 14.22
CA TYR A 64 8.12 0.52 14.88
C TYR A 64 8.65 1.95 14.98
N ALA A 65 8.35 2.81 14.00
CA ALA A 65 8.71 4.22 14.00
C ALA A 65 8.04 4.98 15.16
N THR A 66 6.76 4.70 15.43
CA THR A 66 6.03 5.27 16.57
C THR A 66 6.68 4.87 17.89
N ILE A 67 7.04 3.60 18.06
CA ILE A 67 7.74 3.10 19.26
C ILE A 67 9.11 3.78 19.39
N SER A 68 9.86 3.88 18.29
CA SER A 68 11.15 4.59 18.27
C SER A 68 11.02 6.08 18.59
N HIS A 69 9.91 6.74 18.21
CA HIS A 69 9.65 8.12 18.59
C HIS A 69 9.30 8.23 20.09
N ILE A 70 8.50 7.29 20.61
CA ILE A 70 8.15 7.25 22.03
C ILE A 70 9.41 7.12 22.90
N LEU A 71 10.27 6.16 22.57
CA LEU A 71 11.51 5.91 23.31
C LEU A 71 12.50 7.09 23.28
N LYS A 72 12.40 8.00 22.30
CA LYS A 72 13.27 9.18 22.17
C LYS A 72 12.64 10.46 22.70
N ASN A 73 11.36 10.43 23.06
CA ASN A 73 10.66 11.64 23.45
C ASN A 73 10.96 12.00 24.91
N ARG A 74 11.74 13.06 25.10
CA ARG A 74 12.08 13.64 26.41
C ARG A 74 10.88 14.07 27.25
N LEU A 75 9.70 14.25 26.64
CA LEU A 75 8.47 14.52 27.38
C LEU A 75 8.21 13.46 28.47
N TYR A 76 8.53 12.20 28.22
CA TYR A 76 8.25 11.12 29.16
C TYR A 76 9.09 11.18 30.44
N CYS A 77 10.27 11.81 30.41
CA CYS A 77 11.14 12.02 31.58
C CYS A 77 10.97 13.40 32.23
N GLY A 78 9.97 14.18 31.83
CA GLY A 78 9.69 15.49 32.41
C GLY A 78 10.43 16.66 31.73
N GLU A 79 11.02 16.43 30.56
CA GLU A 79 11.78 17.45 29.81
C GLU A 79 11.04 17.86 28.52
N LEU A 80 11.19 19.13 28.13
CA LEU A 80 10.68 19.69 26.88
C LEU A 80 11.84 20.07 25.97
N GLU A 81 11.87 19.50 24.77
CA GLU A 81 12.87 19.79 23.75
C GLU A 81 12.24 20.64 22.63
N TYR A 82 12.76 21.85 22.44
CA TYR A 82 12.33 22.80 21.41
C TYR A 82 13.30 22.82 20.23
N ARG A 83 12.85 23.41 19.10
CA ARG A 83 13.63 23.56 17.85
C ARG A 83 14.12 22.23 17.25
N LYS A 84 13.28 21.19 17.31
CA LYS A 84 13.55 19.90 16.65
C LYS A 84 13.55 20.00 15.12
N GLU A 85 12.79 20.96 14.62
CA GLU A 85 12.64 21.30 13.20
C GLU A 85 12.73 22.82 13.07
N TYR A 86 13.20 23.27 11.91
CA TYR A 86 13.25 24.68 11.54
C TYR A 86 12.78 24.83 10.09
N VAL A 87 12.39 26.05 9.71
CA VAL A 87 12.06 26.38 8.33
C VAL A 87 13.29 27.10 7.77
N PRO A 88 14.07 26.46 6.87
CA PRO A 88 15.29 27.09 6.32
C PRO A 88 14.96 28.29 5.43
N ASP A 89 13.88 28.18 4.66
CA ASP A 89 13.40 29.22 3.74
C ASP A 89 11.93 29.53 4.03
N TYR A 90 11.66 30.80 4.33
CA TYR A 90 10.32 31.30 4.64
C TYR A 90 9.38 31.27 3.42
N LEU A 91 9.92 31.25 2.19
CA LEU A 91 9.15 31.15 0.94
C LEU A 91 8.67 29.72 0.68
N GLU A 92 9.52 28.70 0.89
CA GLU A 92 9.15 27.31 0.65
C GLU A 92 8.25 26.70 1.72
N GLN A 93 8.21 27.28 2.94
CA GLN A 93 7.47 26.79 4.12
C GLN A 93 7.70 25.30 4.47
N LYS A 94 8.72 24.65 3.89
CA LYS A 94 9.07 23.27 4.19
C LYS A 94 9.90 23.21 5.46
N ARG A 95 9.48 22.35 6.38
CA ARG A 95 10.19 22.11 7.65
C ARG A 95 11.34 21.13 7.41
N ALA A 96 12.53 21.50 7.83
CA ALA A 96 13.71 20.64 7.87
C ALA A 96 14.01 20.20 9.30
N LYS A 97 14.58 19.00 9.46
CA LYS A 97 15.05 18.53 10.77
C LYS A 97 16.30 19.30 11.17
N ASN A 98 16.36 19.73 12.43
CA ASN A 98 17.52 20.38 13.00
C ASN A 98 18.56 19.33 13.42
N ASN A 99 19.60 19.15 12.62
CA ASN A 99 20.76 18.29 12.88
C ASN A 99 21.95 19.03 13.50
N GLY A 100 21.78 20.31 13.87
CA GLY A 100 22.82 21.15 14.46
C GLY A 100 22.82 22.58 13.94
N GLU A 101 21.92 22.92 13.02
CA GLU A 101 21.78 24.25 12.42
C GLU A 101 21.23 25.28 13.40
N LEU A 102 20.45 24.86 14.40
CA LEU A 102 20.02 25.69 15.51
C LEU A 102 20.32 25.00 16.84
N GLU A 103 20.61 25.79 17.86
CA GLU A 103 20.75 25.26 19.22
C GLU A 103 19.42 24.65 19.70
N ARG A 104 19.47 23.38 20.10
CA ARG A 104 18.34 22.67 20.71
C ARG A 104 18.20 23.10 22.15
N ILE A 105 17.03 23.61 22.51
CA ILE A 105 16.75 24.07 23.87
C ILE A 105 16.01 22.97 24.61
N ILE A 106 16.60 22.46 25.69
CA ILE A 106 15.97 21.50 26.61
C ILE A 106 15.62 22.26 27.90
N VAL A 107 14.35 22.20 28.31
CA VAL A 107 13.84 22.86 29.52
C VAL A 107 13.12 21.84 30.37
N GLU A 108 13.20 21.95 31.69
CA GLU A 108 12.36 21.16 32.59
C GLU A 108 10.87 21.52 32.40
N GLY A 109 10.08 20.50 32.13
CA GLY A 109 8.63 20.60 32.01
C GLY A 109 7.97 20.73 33.38
N LYS A 110 6.77 21.31 33.40
CA LYS A 110 5.93 21.38 34.61
C LYS A 110 5.03 20.13 34.77
N HIS A 111 4.97 19.28 33.75
CA HIS A 111 4.13 18.09 33.74
C HIS A 111 4.80 16.96 34.53
N GLN A 112 3.98 16.06 35.08
CA GLN A 112 4.48 14.89 35.81
C GLN A 112 5.11 13.89 34.83
N PRO A 113 6.33 13.39 35.09
CA PRO A 113 6.97 12.40 34.22
C PRO A 113 6.32 11.01 34.34
N ILE A 114 6.32 10.24 33.25
CA ILE A 114 5.85 8.84 33.21
C ILE A 114 6.99 7.87 33.52
N VAL A 115 8.22 8.21 33.11
CA VAL A 115 9.44 7.43 33.36
C VAL A 115 10.48 8.29 34.07
N THR A 116 11.36 7.66 34.84
CA THR A 116 12.45 8.39 35.51
C THR A 116 13.48 8.86 34.48
N LYS A 117 14.20 9.95 34.82
CA LYS A 117 15.32 10.43 33.99
C LYS A 117 16.38 9.34 33.79
N GLU A 118 16.66 8.56 34.85
CA GLU A 118 17.62 7.45 34.80
C GLU A 118 17.21 6.36 33.80
N GLU A 119 15.95 5.93 33.80
CA GLU A 119 15.44 4.94 32.85
C GLU A 119 15.52 5.47 31.41
N PHE A 120 15.13 6.73 31.20
CA PHE A 120 15.19 7.36 29.89
C PHE A 120 16.63 7.43 29.34
N GLU A 121 17.59 7.83 30.19
CA GLU A 121 19.00 7.87 29.82
C GLU A 121 19.57 6.48 29.51
N LYS A 122 19.21 5.46 30.29
CA LYS A 122 19.57 4.06 30.00
C LYS A 122 19.06 3.64 28.63
N VAL A 123 17.80 3.95 28.30
CA VAL A 123 17.24 3.69 26.97
C VAL A 123 18.00 4.44 25.87
N GLN A 124 18.34 5.72 26.06
CA GLN A 124 19.11 6.47 25.06
C GLN A 124 20.48 5.85 24.82
N LYS A 125 21.19 5.43 25.88
CA LYS A 125 22.48 4.73 25.75
C LYS A 125 22.35 3.45 24.93
N LEU A 126 21.36 2.60 25.24
CA LEU A 126 21.08 1.38 24.47
C LEU A 126 20.75 1.65 22.99
N ILE A 127 20.05 2.75 22.70
CA ILE A 127 19.76 3.16 21.32
C ILE A 127 21.06 3.54 20.58
N GLU A 128 21.95 4.30 21.23
CA GLU A 128 23.21 4.76 20.63
C GLU A 128 24.20 3.60 20.43
N GLU A 129 24.29 2.68 21.39
CA GLU A 129 25.09 1.45 21.27
C GLU A 129 24.66 0.58 20.07
N LYS A 130 23.36 0.56 19.77
CA LYS A 130 22.81 -0.17 18.61
C LYS A 130 22.96 0.59 17.29
N ARG A 131 23.27 1.89 17.32
CA ARG A 131 23.37 2.76 16.14
C ARG A 131 24.45 2.32 15.14
N PRO A 132 25.71 2.01 15.52
CA PRO A 132 26.73 1.59 14.55
C PRO A 132 26.37 0.29 13.83
N GLN A 133 25.75 -0.68 14.52
CA GLN A 133 25.23 -1.89 13.88
C GLN A 133 24.19 -1.55 12.80
N MET A 134 23.29 -0.60 13.09
CA MET A 134 22.26 -0.14 12.15
C MET A 134 22.80 0.71 11.00
N GLU A 135 23.92 1.40 11.19
CA GLU A 135 24.55 2.24 10.16
C GLU A 135 25.18 1.41 9.05
N HIS A 136 25.73 0.24 9.37
CA HIS A 136 26.14 -0.76 8.37
C HIS A 136 24.96 -1.22 7.50
N PHE A 137 23.75 -1.38 8.06
CA PHE A 137 22.55 -1.71 7.29
C PHE A 137 21.99 -0.51 6.49
N ARG A 138 22.24 0.74 6.93
CA ARG A 138 21.81 1.97 6.25
C ARG A 138 22.66 2.35 5.03
N LYS A 139 23.86 1.79 4.88
CA LYS A 139 24.66 1.93 3.64
C LYS A 139 24.01 1.22 2.45
N ASN A 140 23.11 0.26 2.69
CA ASN A 140 22.18 -0.28 1.69
C ASN A 140 20.88 0.54 1.61
N ARG A 141 20.96 1.88 1.74
CA ARG A 141 19.83 2.74 1.41
C ARG A 141 19.56 2.55 -0.06
N GLY A 142 18.39 1.97 -0.34
CA GLY A 142 17.99 1.48 -1.64
C GLY A 142 18.50 2.38 -2.75
N ILE A 143 19.45 1.84 -3.52
CA ILE A 143 19.58 2.19 -4.92
C ILE A 143 18.13 2.23 -5.44
N HIS A 144 17.72 3.33 -6.07
CA HIS A 144 16.53 3.33 -6.91
C HIS A 144 16.74 2.18 -7.88
N SER A 145 16.25 0.99 -7.53
CA SER A 145 16.41 -0.14 -8.43
C SER A 145 15.48 0.21 -9.57
N ASP A 146 16.07 0.36 -10.74
CA ASP A 146 15.37 0.54 -12.01
C ASP A 146 14.68 -0.78 -12.42
N ASP A 147 14.04 -1.40 -11.44
CA ASP A 147 13.42 -2.69 -11.58
C ASP A 147 12.05 -2.49 -12.21
N LEU A 148 11.85 -3.16 -13.35
CA LEU A 148 10.66 -3.13 -14.17
C LEU A 148 9.38 -3.26 -13.33
N TRP A 149 9.34 -4.30 -12.49
CA TRP A 149 8.15 -4.66 -11.73
C TRP A 149 7.89 -3.71 -10.56
N ARG A 150 8.90 -3.07 -9.97
CA ARG A 150 8.68 -1.97 -9.02
C ARG A 150 8.03 -0.76 -9.68
N ARG A 151 8.36 -0.47 -10.94
CA ARG A 151 7.75 0.63 -11.71
C ARG A 151 6.31 0.29 -12.10
N LYS A 152 6.05 -0.95 -12.53
CA LYS A 152 4.75 -1.36 -13.09
C LYS A 152 3.72 -1.93 -12.11
N LEU A 153 4.14 -2.60 -11.04
CA LEU A 153 3.19 -3.23 -10.10
C LEU A 153 2.55 -2.20 -9.18
N ARG A 154 1.22 -2.25 -9.07
CA ARG A 154 0.43 -1.48 -8.12
C ARG A 154 -0.50 -2.40 -7.36
N CYS A 155 -0.58 -2.23 -6.05
CA CYS A 155 -1.48 -3.00 -5.20
C CYS A 155 -2.89 -2.41 -5.26
N GLN A 156 -3.94 -3.23 -5.11
CA GLN A 156 -5.32 -2.75 -4.92
C GLN A 156 -5.47 -1.74 -3.77
N CYS A 157 -4.55 -1.74 -2.79
CA CYS A 157 -4.53 -0.74 -1.71
C CYS A 157 -3.84 0.59 -2.08
N GLY A 158 -3.51 0.80 -3.36
CA GLY A 158 -2.85 2.01 -3.89
C GLY A 158 -1.33 2.08 -3.67
N HIS A 159 -0.74 1.18 -2.89
CA HIS A 159 0.69 1.19 -2.61
C HIS A 159 1.51 0.46 -3.69
N ALA A 160 2.74 0.94 -3.92
CA ALA A 160 3.73 0.24 -4.75
C ALA A 160 4.25 -1.04 -4.08
N PHE A 161 4.94 -1.87 -4.85
CA PHE A 161 5.61 -3.07 -4.35
C PHE A 161 7.10 -2.82 -4.05
N ALA A 162 7.59 -3.45 -2.98
CA ALA A 162 8.98 -3.50 -2.60
C ALA A 162 9.60 -4.84 -3.02
N LYS A 163 10.69 -4.78 -3.79
CA LYS A 163 11.49 -5.96 -4.16
C LYS A 163 12.28 -6.45 -2.94
N THR A 164 12.04 -7.70 -2.56
CA THR A 164 12.66 -8.35 -1.40
C THR A 164 13.35 -9.62 -1.87
N ARG A 165 14.55 -9.89 -1.35
CA ARG A 165 15.26 -11.15 -1.60
C ARG A 165 14.48 -12.33 -1.02
N TRP A 166 14.26 -13.38 -1.81
CA TRP A 166 13.49 -14.56 -1.41
C TRP A 166 14.40 -15.75 -1.06
N HIS A 167 14.97 -16.43 -2.06
CA HIS A 167 15.92 -17.53 -1.86
C HIS A 167 17.17 -17.35 -2.72
N SER A 168 18.31 -17.76 -2.17
CA SER A 168 19.56 -17.96 -2.92
C SER A 168 19.77 -19.46 -3.05
N LYS A 169 19.62 -20.01 -4.26
CA LYS A 169 19.88 -21.44 -4.51
C LYS A 169 21.39 -21.68 -4.67
N SER A 170 22.10 -20.68 -5.22
CA SER A 170 23.55 -20.64 -5.33
C SER A 170 24.08 -19.25 -4.94
N ARG A 171 25.41 -19.09 -4.92
CA ARG A 171 26.08 -17.81 -4.69
C ARG A 171 25.78 -16.79 -5.80
N ASP A 172 25.47 -17.26 -7.00
CA ASP A 172 25.29 -16.44 -8.20
C ASP A 172 23.83 -16.26 -8.62
N PHE A 173 22.89 -17.04 -8.07
CA PHE A 173 21.47 -16.93 -8.40
C PHE A 173 20.61 -16.59 -7.17
N THR A 174 20.14 -15.35 -7.14
CA THR A 174 19.23 -14.83 -6.13
C THR A 174 17.85 -14.60 -6.73
N THR A 175 16.83 -15.20 -6.12
CA THR A 175 15.42 -14.98 -6.48
C THR A 175 14.83 -13.84 -5.66
N TYR A 176 13.84 -13.18 -6.25
CA TYR A 176 13.16 -12.05 -5.65
C TYR A 176 11.66 -12.28 -5.52
N THR A 177 11.06 -11.53 -4.60
CA THR A 177 9.61 -11.41 -4.47
C THR A 177 9.24 -9.95 -4.27
N TYR A 178 8.11 -9.57 -4.83
CA TYR A 178 7.46 -8.30 -4.66
C TYR A 178 6.44 -8.41 -3.53
N LYS A 179 6.61 -7.53 -2.55
CA LYS A 179 5.72 -7.39 -1.41
C LYS A 179 5.10 -5.99 -1.39
N CYS A 180 3.79 -5.89 -1.20
CA CYS A 180 3.13 -4.60 -1.07
C CYS A 180 3.80 -3.75 0.04
N TYR A 181 4.09 -2.47 -0.24
CA TYR A 181 4.79 -1.60 0.69
C TYR A 181 4.06 -1.48 2.04
N ASP A 182 2.73 -1.44 2.05
CA ASP A 182 1.97 -1.40 3.30
C ASP A 182 2.22 -2.64 4.17
N GLN A 183 2.30 -3.83 3.56
CA GLN A 183 2.59 -5.08 4.29
C GLN A 183 4.00 -5.11 4.89
N THR A 184 4.93 -4.24 4.46
CA THR A 184 6.24 -4.10 5.13
C THR A 184 6.07 -3.49 6.53
N ARG A 185 5.06 -2.63 6.68
CA ARG A 185 4.72 -1.92 7.92
C ARG A 185 3.72 -2.71 8.76
N THR A 186 2.67 -3.26 8.17
CA THR A 186 1.58 -3.97 8.87
C THR A 186 1.89 -5.47 9.06
N GLY A 187 2.58 -6.09 8.10
CA GLY A 187 2.83 -7.53 8.04
C GLY A 187 1.91 -8.20 7.02
N THR A 188 2.31 -9.35 6.47
CA THR A 188 1.43 -10.15 5.59
C THR A 188 0.38 -10.87 6.43
N VAL A 189 -0.78 -11.19 5.82
CA VAL A 189 -1.86 -11.95 6.47
C VAL A 189 -1.32 -13.25 7.10
N SER A 190 -0.57 -14.06 6.34
CA SER A 190 0.01 -15.31 6.83
C SER A 190 0.96 -15.09 8.01
N ALA A 191 1.77 -14.04 7.98
CA ALA A 191 2.67 -13.72 9.08
C ALA A 191 1.89 -13.27 10.33
N ARG A 192 0.82 -12.47 10.17
CA ARG A 192 0.01 -11.99 11.29
C ARG A 192 -0.75 -13.14 11.95
N LEU A 193 -1.39 -14.02 11.16
CA LEU A 193 -2.05 -15.23 11.66
C LEU A 193 -1.07 -16.13 12.43
N LYS A 194 0.14 -16.37 11.90
CA LYS A 194 1.18 -17.14 12.60
C LYS A 194 1.59 -16.55 13.95
N ASN A 195 1.48 -15.24 14.12
CA ASN A 195 1.81 -14.55 15.36
C ASN A 195 0.57 -14.28 16.25
N GLY A 196 -0.62 -14.75 15.87
CA GLY A 196 -1.87 -14.51 16.60
C GLY A 196 -2.32 -13.04 16.60
N LEU A 197 -2.05 -12.31 15.52
CA LEU A 197 -2.37 -10.89 15.38
C LEU A 197 -3.61 -10.69 14.49
N SER A 198 -4.41 -9.65 14.77
CA SER A 198 -5.60 -9.28 13.96
C SER A 198 -5.22 -8.97 12.51
N ILE A 199 -6.06 -9.37 11.56
CA ILE A 199 -5.89 -9.11 10.12
C ILE A 199 -6.71 -7.90 9.63
N GLU A 200 -7.40 -7.20 10.52
CA GLU A 200 -8.21 -6.04 10.20
C GLU A 200 -7.34 -4.85 9.76
N GLY A 201 -7.73 -4.17 8.68
CA GLY A 201 -6.97 -3.04 8.12
C GLY A 201 -5.62 -3.43 7.48
N VAL A 202 -5.40 -4.72 7.19
CA VAL A 202 -4.16 -5.23 6.58
C VAL A 202 -4.40 -5.55 5.11
N CYS A 203 -3.45 -5.16 4.26
CA CYS A 203 -3.48 -5.52 2.84
C CYS A 203 -3.39 -7.05 2.65
N ARG A 204 -4.33 -7.61 1.89
CA ARG A 204 -4.50 -9.07 1.68
C ARG A 204 -3.80 -9.63 0.45
N VAL A 205 -3.31 -8.74 -0.42
CA VAL A 205 -2.65 -9.12 -1.67
C VAL A 205 -1.49 -10.11 -1.44
N PRO A 206 -1.38 -11.17 -2.26
CA PRO A 206 -0.33 -12.16 -2.11
C PRO A 206 1.07 -11.57 -2.35
N LEU A 207 2.07 -12.29 -1.85
CA LEU A 207 3.46 -12.07 -2.25
C LEU A 207 3.61 -12.53 -3.70
N VAL A 208 4.11 -11.65 -4.56
CA VAL A 208 4.27 -11.94 -5.98
C VAL A 208 5.72 -12.31 -6.23
N GLN A 209 5.99 -13.52 -6.72
CA GLN A 209 7.37 -13.96 -6.99
C GLN A 209 7.80 -13.47 -8.36
N ASP A 210 9.09 -13.17 -8.51
CA ASP A 210 9.63 -12.51 -9.72
C ASP A 210 9.34 -13.30 -11.00
N TRP A 211 9.62 -14.60 -11.00
CA TRP A 211 9.27 -15.48 -12.13
C TRP A 211 7.77 -15.51 -12.44
N LYS A 212 6.87 -15.39 -11.44
CA LYS A 212 5.42 -15.47 -11.68
C LYS A 212 4.95 -14.31 -12.54
N VAL A 213 5.43 -13.10 -12.22
CA VAL A 213 5.08 -11.91 -12.99
C VAL A 213 5.65 -11.99 -14.39
N HIS A 214 6.88 -12.47 -14.52
CA HIS A 214 7.51 -12.67 -15.83
C HIS A 214 6.74 -13.68 -16.69
N THR A 215 6.38 -14.85 -16.16
CA THR A 215 5.60 -15.86 -16.90
C THR A 215 4.22 -15.32 -17.30
N MET A 216 3.55 -14.59 -16.41
CA MET A 216 2.28 -13.93 -16.75
C MET A 216 2.46 -12.91 -17.88
N ALA A 217 3.54 -12.12 -17.85
CA ALA A 217 3.85 -11.16 -18.91
C ALA A 217 4.01 -11.83 -20.28
N GLN A 218 4.80 -12.91 -20.34
CA GLN A 218 4.98 -13.70 -21.57
C GLN A 218 3.62 -14.19 -22.09
N LYS A 219 2.80 -14.84 -21.24
CA LYS A 219 1.49 -15.34 -21.68
C LYS A 219 0.55 -14.24 -22.15
N VAL A 220 0.52 -13.10 -21.45
CA VAL A 220 -0.32 -11.95 -21.83
C VAL A 220 0.10 -11.40 -23.18
N LEU A 221 1.42 -11.25 -23.41
CA LEU A 221 1.92 -10.74 -24.69
C LEU A 221 1.71 -11.75 -25.82
N HIS A 222 2.04 -13.02 -25.63
CA HIS A 222 1.78 -14.06 -26.63
C HIS A 222 0.29 -14.16 -27.01
N ALA A 223 -0.62 -14.06 -26.03
CA ALA A 223 -2.05 -14.07 -26.32
C ALA A 223 -2.51 -12.88 -27.19
N VAL A 224 -1.78 -11.75 -27.15
CA VAL A 224 -2.10 -10.56 -27.95
C VAL A 224 -1.38 -10.58 -29.31
N PHE A 225 -0.13 -11.05 -29.34
CA PHE A 225 0.79 -10.89 -30.47
C PHE A 225 0.96 -12.13 -31.35
N ASP A 226 0.68 -13.35 -30.86
CA ASP A 226 0.90 -14.58 -31.65
C ASP A 226 -0.17 -14.77 -32.74
N ASP A 227 -1.38 -14.26 -32.54
CA ASP A 227 -2.48 -14.29 -33.51
C ASP A 227 -3.06 -12.88 -33.77
N PRO A 228 -2.36 -12.02 -34.55
CA PRO A 228 -2.81 -10.65 -34.80
C PRO A 228 -4.22 -10.55 -35.41
N GLU A 229 -4.56 -11.47 -36.33
CA GLU A 229 -5.88 -11.49 -36.98
C GLU A 229 -6.99 -11.92 -36.00
N GLY A 230 -6.73 -12.95 -35.18
CA GLY A 230 -7.63 -13.38 -34.11
C GLY A 230 -7.82 -12.29 -33.06
N THR A 231 -6.73 -11.69 -32.57
CA THR A 231 -6.75 -10.58 -31.61
C THR A 231 -7.54 -9.40 -32.15
N LEU A 232 -7.35 -9.01 -33.42
CA LEU A 232 -8.11 -7.93 -34.05
C LEU A 232 -9.60 -8.26 -34.14
N ARG A 233 -9.95 -9.51 -34.46
CA ARG A 233 -11.35 -9.95 -34.54
C ARG A 233 -12.01 -10.00 -33.16
N GLU A 234 -11.30 -10.50 -32.15
CA GLU A 234 -11.77 -10.51 -30.76
C GLU A 234 -11.89 -9.09 -30.22
N ALA A 235 -10.89 -8.24 -30.45
CA ALA A 235 -10.95 -6.84 -30.10
C ALA A 235 -12.15 -6.19 -30.78
N ALA A 236 -12.32 -6.35 -32.09
CA ALA A 236 -13.48 -5.81 -32.81
C ALA A 236 -14.82 -6.42 -32.35
N ALA A 237 -14.86 -7.65 -31.83
CA ALA A 237 -16.08 -8.23 -31.27
C ALA A 237 -16.39 -7.64 -29.88
N VAL A 238 -15.40 -7.58 -28.99
CA VAL A 238 -15.54 -7.02 -27.63
C VAL A 238 -15.81 -5.51 -27.69
N LEU A 239 -15.21 -4.82 -28.66
CA LEU A 239 -15.29 -3.37 -28.83
C LEU A 239 -16.42 -2.93 -29.78
N GLY A 240 -16.67 -3.68 -30.85
CA GLY A 240 -17.67 -3.38 -31.88
C GLY A 240 -19.09 -3.86 -31.58
N LEU A 241 -19.30 -4.67 -30.54
CA LEU A 241 -20.64 -4.95 -30.00
C LEU A 241 -21.24 -3.79 -29.21
N GLY A 242 -20.51 -2.69 -29.04
CA GLY A 242 -21.00 -1.44 -28.43
C GLY A 242 -21.46 -1.62 -26.99
N ALA A 243 -20.59 -1.35 -26.01
CA ALA A 243 -20.94 -1.20 -24.58
C ALA A 243 -21.77 -2.32 -23.89
N ALA A 244 -22.12 -3.42 -24.56
CA ALA A 244 -23.11 -4.38 -24.11
C ALA A 244 -22.68 -5.82 -24.41
N GLY A 245 -21.96 -6.42 -23.46
CA GLY A 245 -21.79 -7.87 -23.37
C GLY A 245 -20.31 -8.26 -23.29
N VAL A 246 -19.80 -8.90 -22.26
CA VAL A 246 -20.48 -9.71 -21.24
C VAL A 246 -19.81 -9.58 -19.86
N GLU A 247 -18.64 -8.95 -19.70
CA GLU A 247 -17.99 -8.76 -18.37
C GLU A 247 -17.93 -7.30 -17.86
N GLN A 248 -17.90 -6.29 -18.75
CA GLN A 248 -18.06 -4.88 -18.32
C GLN A 248 -19.43 -4.62 -17.66
N SER A 249 -20.46 -5.38 -18.04
CA SER A 249 -21.82 -5.16 -17.53
C SER A 249 -22.00 -5.54 -16.06
N GLU A 250 -21.27 -6.52 -15.52
CA GLU A 250 -21.41 -6.92 -14.11
C GLU A 250 -20.64 -5.98 -13.19
N VAL A 251 -19.41 -5.62 -13.58
CA VAL A 251 -18.58 -4.66 -12.84
C VAL A 251 -19.21 -3.27 -12.82
N LEU A 252 -19.81 -2.83 -13.93
CA LEU A 252 -20.55 -1.57 -13.99
C LEU A 252 -21.87 -1.64 -13.23
N ARG A 253 -22.62 -2.76 -13.29
CA ARG A 253 -23.84 -2.94 -12.48
C ARG A 253 -23.53 -2.95 -10.99
N ASP A 254 -22.49 -3.65 -10.56
CA ASP A 254 -22.07 -3.67 -9.15
C ASP A 254 -21.57 -2.29 -8.71
N LYS A 255 -20.83 -1.58 -9.56
CA LYS A 255 -20.42 -0.18 -9.31
C LYS A 255 -21.63 0.73 -9.18
N GLU A 256 -22.61 0.65 -10.08
CA GLU A 256 -23.85 1.43 -10.03
C GLU A 256 -24.65 1.10 -8.76
N ILE A 257 -24.76 -0.18 -8.39
CA ILE A 257 -25.43 -0.61 -7.14
C ILE A 257 -24.74 -0.01 -5.92
N ILE A 258 -23.40 -0.03 -5.88
CA ILE A 258 -22.61 0.53 -4.77
C ILE A 258 -22.73 2.07 -4.75
N GLU A 259 -22.72 2.74 -5.91
CA GLU A 259 -22.94 4.19 -6.02
C GLU A 259 -24.34 4.60 -5.53
N GLU A 260 -25.37 3.83 -5.88
CA GLU A 260 -26.76 4.01 -5.41
C GLU A 260 -26.84 3.84 -3.88
N GLN A 261 -26.16 2.82 -3.33
CA GLN A 261 -26.07 2.61 -1.87
C GLN A 261 -25.33 3.75 -1.17
N LEU A 262 -24.24 4.26 -1.76
CA LEU A 262 -23.50 5.40 -1.24
C LEU A 262 -24.35 6.66 -1.20
N LYS A 263 -25.09 6.93 -2.28
CA LYS A 263 -26.05 8.04 -2.35
C LYS A 263 -27.12 7.92 -1.26
N LYS A 264 -27.62 6.71 -1.02
CA LYS A 264 -28.62 6.45 0.03
C LYS A 264 -28.08 6.68 1.44
N GLU A 265 -26.88 6.18 1.77
CA GLU A 265 -26.28 6.39 3.09
C GLU A 265 -25.81 7.85 3.29
N ARG A 266 -25.34 8.54 2.24
CA ARG A 266 -25.07 9.99 2.28
C ARG A 266 -26.35 10.80 2.52
N GLY A 267 -27.45 10.48 1.85
CA GLY A 267 -28.75 11.10 2.12
C GLY A 267 -29.26 10.83 3.54
N ARG A 268 -28.97 9.66 4.11
CA ARG A 268 -29.28 9.35 5.51
C ARG A 268 -28.46 10.20 6.49
N TYR A 269 -27.20 10.49 6.17
CA TYR A 269 -26.35 11.40 6.94
C TYR A 269 -26.90 12.83 6.92
N GLU A 270 -27.31 13.32 5.74
CA GLU A 270 -27.96 14.63 5.59
C GLU A 270 -29.27 14.71 6.40
N THR A 271 -30.11 13.67 6.34
CA THR A 271 -31.35 13.61 7.12
C THR A 271 -31.07 13.63 8.64
N LEU A 272 -30.03 12.91 9.10
CA LEU A 272 -29.61 12.94 10.51
C LEU A 272 -29.11 14.33 10.93
N LEU A 273 -28.42 15.04 10.05
CA LEU A 273 -28.01 16.42 10.27
C LEU A 273 -29.21 17.35 10.40
N ASP A 274 -30.18 17.26 9.50
CA ASP A 274 -31.39 18.09 9.53
C ASP A 274 -32.20 17.85 10.81
N MET A 275 -32.43 16.59 11.19
CA MET A 275 -33.10 16.24 12.46
C MET A 275 -32.35 16.79 13.68
N ARG A 276 -31.00 16.84 13.64
CA ARG A 276 -30.21 17.43 14.72
C ARG A 276 -30.31 18.95 14.73
N MET A 277 -30.30 19.60 13.56
CA MET A 277 -30.48 21.04 13.41
C MET A 277 -31.85 21.49 13.94
N ASN A 278 -32.88 20.67 13.72
CA ASN A 278 -34.24 20.88 14.23
C ASN A 278 -34.43 20.44 15.69
N ASN A 279 -33.36 19.98 16.37
CA ASN A 279 -33.37 19.45 17.75
C ASN A 279 -34.33 18.27 17.98
N GLU A 280 -34.69 17.52 16.94
CA GLU A 280 -35.57 16.35 17.04
C GLU A 280 -34.86 15.15 17.70
N ILE A 281 -33.52 15.14 17.70
CA ILE A 281 -32.71 14.08 18.28
C ILE A 281 -31.64 14.58 19.28
N PRO A 282 -31.43 13.88 20.42
CA PRO A 282 -30.35 14.17 21.36
C PRO A 282 -28.95 14.02 20.75
N LYS A 283 -27.97 14.75 21.31
CA LYS A 283 -26.59 14.76 20.81
C LYS A 283 -25.94 13.37 20.87
N GLU A 284 -26.23 12.60 21.91
CA GLU A 284 -25.68 11.25 22.10
C GLU A 284 -26.20 10.28 21.03
N VAL A 285 -27.50 10.38 20.70
CA VAL A 285 -28.14 9.55 19.67
C VAL A 285 -27.60 9.91 18.29
N PHE A 286 -27.45 11.21 18.00
CA PHE A 286 -26.82 11.70 16.78
C PHE A 286 -25.40 11.16 16.65
N SER A 287 -24.54 11.33 17.65
CA SER A 287 -23.13 10.91 17.59
C SER A 287 -22.98 9.40 17.33
N ARG A 288 -23.80 8.57 17.96
CA ARG A 288 -23.79 7.11 17.72
C ARG A 288 -24.23 6.77 16.28
N LYS A 289 -25.29 7.41 15.78
CA LYS A 289 -25.81 7.15 14.43
C LYS A 289 -24.91 7.72 13.34
N GLN A 290 -24.29 8.88 13.60
CA GLN A 290 -23.27 9.48 12.75
C GLN A 290 -22.11 8.51 12.53
N GLN A 291 -21.55 7.95 13.59
CA GLN A 291 -20.47 6.96 13.49
C GLN A 291 -20.89 5.71 12.70
N GLU A 292 -22.14 5.24 12.86
CA GLU A 292 -22.65 4.08 12.11
C GLU A 292 -22.73 4.36 10.60
N VAL A 293 -23.24 5.53 10.22
CA VAL A 293 -23.38 5.94 8.81
C VAL A 293 -22.02 6.27 8.20
N GLU A 294 -21.16 7.01 8.90
CA GLU A 294 -19.79 7.30 8.45
C GLU A 294 -18.97 6.02 8.23
N LYS A 295 -19.12 5.02 9.10
CA LYS A 295 -18.46 3.72 8.94
C LYS A 295 -18.92 3.01 7.66
N LYS A 296 -20.23 2.98 7.39
CA LYS A 296 -20.78 2.38 6.17
C LYS A 296 -20.36 3.13 4.91
N ILE A 297 -20.35 4.46 4.95
CA ILE A 297 -19.84 5.28 3.85
C ILE A 297 -18.37 4.94 3.58
N ALA A 298 -17.53 4.85 4.61
CA ALA A 298 -16.13 4.48 4.46
C ALA A 298 -15.95 3.05 3.89
N GLU A 299 -16.77 2.09 4.33
CA GLU A 299 -16.76 0.72 3.78
C GLU A 299 -17.15 0.70 2.29
N LEU A 300 -18.20 1.41 1.90
CA LEU A 300 -18.66 1.49 0.51
C LEU A 300 -17.68 2.30 -0.36
N GLU A 301 -17.09 3.38 0.14
CA GLU A 301 -16.03 4.13 -0.55
C GLU A 301 -14.78 3.29 -0.76
N GLN A 302 -14.43 2.46 0.23
CA GLN A 302 -13.34 1.50 0.10
C GLN A 302 -13.65 0.41 -0.93
N GLN A 303 -14.91 -0.03 -1.02
CA GLN A 303 -15.37 -0.93 -2.09
C GLN A 303 -15.33 -0.25 -3.46
N MET A 304 -15.79 1.00 -3.59
CA MET A 304 -15.66 1.80 -4.83
C MET A 304 -14.21 1.94 -5.27
N MET A 305 -13.27 2.07 -4.33
CA MET A 305 -11.84 2.19 -4.63
C MET A 305 -11.28 0.95 -5.36
N GLN A 306 -11.91 -0.22 -5.19
CA GLN A 306 -11.53 -1.46 -5.90
C GLN A 306 -11.83 -1.39 -7.40
N TYR A 307 -12.85 -0.60 -7.78
CA TYR A 307 -13.26 -0.38 -9.16
C TYR A 307 -12.53 0.79 -9.83
N GLY A 308 -11.79 1.61 -9.08
CA GLY A 308 -11.00 2.75 -9.60
C GLY A 308 -11.78 3.76 -10.45
N ASP A 309 -11.06 4.59 -11.22
CA ASP A 309 -11.64 5.51 -12.22
C ASP A 309 -12.05 4.78 -13.51
N VAL A 310 -12.64 3.59 -13.40
CA VAL A 310 -13.20 2.89 -14.57
C VAL A 310 -14.43 3.68 -15.03
N LYS A 311 -14.23 4.55 -16.02
CA LYS A 311 -15.30 5.17 -16.79
C LYS A 311 -15.64 4.25 -17.97
N PRO A 312 -16.91 4.18 -18.38
CA PRO A 312 -17.26 3.48 -19.62
C PRO A 312 -16.45 4.09 -20.76
N ALA A 313 -15.78 3.23 -21.53
CA ALA A 313 -15.05 3.66 -22.70
C ALA A 313 -16.01 4.37 -23.66
N THR A 314 -15.67 5.57 -24.09
CA THR A 314 -16.48 6.24 -25.13
C THR A 314 -16.23 5.55 -26.47
N GLU A 315 -17.17 5.67 -27.42
CA GLU A 315 -16.99 5.14 -28.78
C GLU A 315 -15.70 5.68 -29.44
N ALA A 316 -15.31 6.91 -29.09
CA ALA A 316 -14.05 7.52 -29.54
C ALA A 316 -12.80 6.84 -28.93
N ASP A 317 -12.83 6.51 -27.63
CA ASP A 317 -11.74 5.78 -26.96
C ASP A 317 -11.56 4.39 -27.58
N VAL A 318 -12.68 3.73 -27.88
CA VAL A 318 -12.72 2.40 -28.50
C VAL A 318 -12.16 2.42 -29.93
N SER A 319 -12.57 3.39 -30.75
CA SER A 319 -12.07 3.54 -32.13
C SER A 319 -10.57 3.83 -32.14
N GLY A 320 -10.09 4.74 -31.29
CA GLY A 320 -8.66 5.08 -31.22
C GLY A 320 -7.79 3.89 -30.78
N LYS A 321 -8.30 3.05 -29.88
CA LYS A 321 -7.59 1.82 -29.45
C LYS A 321 -7.51 0.76 -30.54
N LEU A 322 -8.59 0.58 -31.32
CA LEU A 322 -8.56 -0.32 -32.47
C LEU A 322 -7.55 0.13 -33.53
N GLU A 323 -7.49 1.42 -33.83
CA GLU A 323 -6.51 1.99 -34.77
C GLU A 323 -5.07 1.81 -34.26
N ASN A 324 -4.84 2.06 -32.97
CA ASN A 324 -3.54 1.83 -32.33
C ASN A 324 -3.15 0.35 -32.36
N LEU A 325 -4.07 -0.57 -32.04
CA LEU A 325 -3.84 -2.02 -32.12
C LEU A 325 -3.47 -2.43 -33.56
N GLN A 326 -4.23 -1.97 -34.57
CA GLN A 326 -3.93 -2.23 -35.98
C GLN A 326 -2.54 -1.74 -36.39
N ARG A 327 -2.17 -0.53 -35.97
CA ARG A 327 -0.85 0.05 -36.24
C ARG A 327 0.27 -0.75 -35.58
N LEU A 328 0.02 -1.26 -34.37
CA LEU A 328 0.99 -2.00 -33.58
C LEU A 328 1.17 -3.44 -34.12
N MET A 329 0.10 -4.09 -34.60
CA MET A 329 0.16 -5.40 -35.29
C MET A 329 0.89 -5.35 -36.63
N GLY A 330 1.05 -4.16 -37.24
CA GLY A 330 1.85 -3.97 -38.45
C GLY A 330 3.37 -3.92 -38.22
N GLN A 331 3.82 -3.92 -36.96
CA GLN A 331 5.24 -4.00 -36.59
C GLN A 331 5.61 -5.47 -36.32
N PRO A 332 6.83 -5.93 -36.65
CA PRO A 332 7.23 -7.33 -36.44
C PRO A 332 7.05 -7.71 -34.95
N PRO A 333 6.16 -8.65 -34.61
CA PRO A 333 5.60 -8.71 -33.26
C PRO A 333 6.35 -9.65 -32.32
N VAL A 334 7.12 -10.61 -32.84
CA VAL A 334 7.67 -11.70 -32.04
C VAL A 334 9.20 -11.70 -32.07
N PRO A 335 9.86 -11.73 -30.89
CA PRO A 335 11.30 -11.98 -30.78
C PRO A 335 11.70 -13.29 -31.47
N GLU A 336 12.89 -13.35 -32.09
CA GLU A 336 13.37 -14.55 -32.81
C GLU A 336 13.45 -15.81 -31.93
N ASP A 337 13.60 -15.64 -30.62
CA ASP A 337 13.70 -16.68 -29.59
C ASP A 337 12.35 -17.03 -28.93
N GLY A 338 11.27 -16.31 -29.27
CA GLY A 338 9.94 -16.55 -28.72
C GLY A 338 9.76 -16.12 -27.26
N GLU A 339 10.66 -15.31 -26.69
CA GLU A 339 10.51 -14.69 -25.37
C GLU A 339 10.60 -13.17 -25.46
N PHE A 340 9.60 -12.45 -24.96
CA PHE A 340 9.62 -10.99 -24.86
C PHE A 340 10.69 -10.53 -23.86
N SER A 341 11.57 -9.63 -24.28
CA SER A 341 12.61 -9.07 -23.41
C SER A 341 12.00 -8.14 -22.33
N GLU A 342 12.76 -7.82 -21.27
CA GLU A 342 12.31 -6.82 -20.28
C GLU A 342 12.01 -5.45 -20.92
N SER A 343 12.72 -5.07 -21.99
CA SER A 343 12.45 -3.86 -22.78
C SER A 343 11.12 -3.93 -23.54
N ASP A 344 10.77 -5.10 -24.09
CA ASP A 344 9.49 -5.29 -24.78
C ASP A 344 8.34 -5.22 -23.78
N ILE A 345 8.50 -5.88 -22.62
CA ILE A 345 7.54 -5.79 -21.53
C ILE A 345 7.42 -4.34 -21.03
N ASP A 346 8.53 -3.58 -20.97
CA ASP A 346 8.49 -2.17 -20.57
C ASP A 346 7.67 -1.30 -21.52
N LYS A 347 7.81 -1.56 -22.82
CA LYS A 347 7.11 -0.87 -23.90
C LYS A 347 5.61 -1.20 -23.91
N TYR A 348 5.25 -2.48 -23.90
CA TYR A 348 3.88 -2.94 -24.14
C TYR A 348 3.00 -3.05 -22.90
N VAL A 349 3.58 -3.13 -21.70
CA VAL A 349 2.80 -3.21 -20.45
C VAL A 349 2.87 -1.86 -19.76
N PHE A 350 1.79 -1.10 -19.68
CA PHE A 350 1.76 0.13 -18.90
C PHE A 350 1.94 -0.17 -17.40
N GLY A 351 1.16 -1.11 -16.89
CA GLY A 351 1.17 -1.44 -15.46
C GLY A 351 0.37 -2.70 -15.14
N VAL A 352 0.56 -3.21 -13.93
CA VAL A 352 -0.16 -4.39 -13.45
C VAL A 352 -0.76 -4.08 -12.09
N ARG A 353 -2.10 -4.11 -11.99
CA ARG A 353 -2.81 -3.98 -10.72
C ARG A 353 -3.00 -5.36 -10.11
N VAL A 354 -2.58 -5.51 -8.86
CA VAL A 354 -2.59 -6.79 -8.15
C VAL A 354 -3.68 -6.78 -7.09
N TYR A 355 -4.63 -7.70 -7.22
CA TYR A 355 -5.72 -7.95 -6.29
C TYR A 355 -5.43 -9.19 -5.42
N GLU A 356 -6.36 -9.56 -4.55
CA GLU A 356 -6.22 -10.76 -3.71
C GLU A 356 -6.31 -12.05 -4.54
N ASP A 357 -7.12 -12.05 -5.59
CA ASP A 357 -7.52 -13.19 -6.41
C ASP A 357 -7.10 -13.08 -7.88
N ARG A 358 -6.85 -11.86 -8.39
CA ARG A 358 -6.54 -11.62 -9.82
C ARG A 358 -5.42 -10.60 -10.06
N PHE A 359 -4.97 -10.54 -11.30
CA PHE A 359 -4.02 -9.55 -11.82
C PHE A 359 -4.65 -8.83 -13.01
N GLU A 360 -4.73 -7.51 -12.97
CA GLU A 360 -5.18 -6.71 -14.11
C GLU A 360 -3.96 -6.14 -14.83
N TRP A 361 -3.76 -6.58 -16.07
CA TRP A 361 -2.69 -6.15 -16.96
C TRP A 361 -3.21 -5.01 -17.82
N LEU A 362 -2.59 -3.84 -17.66
CA LEU A 362 -2.86 -2.66 -18.47
C LEU A 362 -1.81 -2.63 -19.57
N LEU A 363 -2.23 -2.86 -20.80
CA LEU A 363 -1.38 -2.80 -21.96
C LEU A 363 -1.31 -1.37 -22.51
N ASN A 364 -0.21 -1.10 -23.19
CA ASN A 364 0.08 0.16 -23.84
C ASN A 364 0.00 -0.08 -25.36
N LEU A 365 -1.01 0.50 -26.00
CA LEU A 365 -1.25 0.29 -27.42
C LEU A 365 -0.73 1.44 -28.29
N SER A 366 -0.31 2.58 -27.72
CA SER A 366 0.36 3.59 -28.52
C SER A 366 1.82 3.20 -28.78
N PRO A 367 2.25 3.19 -30.05
CA PRO A 367 3.66 3.10 -30.42
C PRO A 367 4.53 4.25 -29.89
N GLU A 368 3.92 5.36 -29.47
CA GLU A 368 4.58 6.60 -29.05
C GLU A 368 4.61 6.79 -27.52
N ALA A 369 3.83 5.99 -26.77
CA ALA A 369 3.73 6.12 -25.33
C ALA A 369 4.99 5.56 -24.64
N CYS A 370 5.95 6.45 -24.36
CA CYS A 370 7.14 6.19 -23.55
C CYS A 370 6.80 6.05 -22.05
N GLY A 371 6.00 5.04 -21.69
CA GLY A 371 5.68 4.72 -20.29
C GLY A 371 4.65 5.63 -19.61
N GLU A 372 3.95 6.47 -20.39
CA GLU A 372 2.74 7.19 -19.95
C GLU A 372 1.49 6.42 -20.42
N LEU A 373 0.35 6.58 -19.73
CA LEU A 373 -0.92 6.01 -20.21
C LEU A 373 -1.20 6.59 -21.59
N ASP A 374 -1.65 5.76 -22.52
CA ASP A 374 -2.17 6.23 -23.80
C ASP A 374 -3.14 7.40 -23.56
N ASP A 375 -2.94 8.49 -24.31
CA ASP A 375 -3.87 9.64 -24.34
C ASP A 375 -5.30 9.23 -24.76
N ALA A 376 -5.47 7.98 -25.24
CA ALA A 376 -6.72 7.32 -25.55
C ALA A 376 -7.44 6.79 -24.29
N GLY A 377 -7.85 7.70 -23.40
CA GLY A 377 -8.96 7.46 -22.47
C GLY A 377 -8.82 6.32 -21.45
N SER A 378 -9.96 5.77 -21.01
CA SER A 378 -10.02 4.77 -19.91
C SER A 378 -9.63 3.36 -20.39
N PRO A 379 -8.97 2.53 -19.57
CA PRO A 379 -8.63 1.14 -19.93
C PRO A 379 -9.88 0.35 -20.32
N VAL A 380 -9.81 -0.37 -21.45
CA VAL A 380 -10.93 -1.17 -21.96
C VAL A 380 -10.61 -2.64 -21.78
N TYR A 381 -11.55 -3.39 -21.21
CA TYR A 381 -11.36 -4.83 -21.02
C TYR A 381 -11.27 -5.51 -22.39
N PHE A 382 -10.27 -6.38 -22.54
CA PHE A 382 -10.04 -7.15 -23.76
C PHE A 382 -10.40 -8.62 -23.57
N THR A 383 -9.70 -9.31 -22.67
CA THR A 383 -9.90 -10.74 -22.42
C THR A 383 -9.33 -11.14 -21.05
N LYS A 384 -9.52 -12.39 -20.65
CA LYS A 384 -8.88 -12.97 -19.46
C LYS A 384 -8.17 -14.27 -19.80
N LEU A 385 -7.05 -14.49 -19.14
CA LEU A 385 -6.25 -15.70 -19.25
C LEU A 385 -6.07 -16.33 -17.89
N THR A 386 -6.13 -17.65 -17.85
CA THR A 386 -5.73 -18.41 -16.67
C THR A 386 -4.30 -18.87 -16.85
N VAL A 387 -3.43 -18.53 -15.90
CA VAL A 387 -2.13 -19.18 -15.80
C VAL A 387 -2.29 -20.40 -14.93
N THR A 388 -1.83 -21.54 -15.45
CA THR A 388 -2.06 -22.86 -14.89
C THR A 388 -0.78 -23.45 -14.31
N PRO A 389 -0.86 -24.50 -13.47
CA PRO A 389 0.31 -25.24 -13.01
C PRO A 389 1.14 -25.88 -14.15
N ASP A 390 0.57 -26.07 -15.35
CA ASP A 390 1.32 -26.56 -16.51
C ASP A 390 2.24 -25.50 -17.10
N ASP A 391 1.79 -24.25 -17.13
CA ASP A 391 2.63 -23.11 -17.53
C ASP A 391 3.80 -22.93 -16.56
N GLU A 392 3.55 -23.11 -15.26
CA GLU A 392 4.61 -23.16 -14.25
C GLU A 392 5.63 -24.25 -14.58
N ARG A 393 5.16 -25.48 -14.89
CA ARG A 393 6.05 -26.60 -15.23
C ARG A 393 6.88 -26.31 -16.47
N ALA A 394 6.29 -25.72 -17.51
CA ALA A 394 6.98 -25.34 -18.74
C ALA A 394 8.08 -24.30 -18.45
N TRP A 395 7.76 -23.24 -17.70
CA TRP A 395 8.71 -22.20 -17.33
C TRP A 395 9.90 -22.77 -16.55
N PHE A 396 9.67 -23.61 -15.53
CA PHE A 396 10.77 -24.22 -14.78
C PHE A 396 11.61 -25.22 -15.60
N LYS A 397 11.08 -25.76 -16.70
CA LYS A 397 11.85 -26.60 -17.63
C LYS A 397 12.82 -25.74 -18.45
N MET A 398 12.38 -24.55 -18.86
CA MET A 398 13.21 -23.58 -19.60
C MET A 398 14.20 -22.84 -18.68
N HIS A 399 13.85 -22.62 -17.41
CA HIS A 399 14.70 -21.93 -16.43
C HIS A 399 14.98 -22.79 -15.17
N PRO A 400 15.84 -23.83 -15.28
CA PRO A 400 16.14 -24.77 -14.19
C PRO A 400 16.86 -24.14 -12.98
N GLN A 401 17.39 -22.94 -13.14
CA GLN A 401 18.02 -22.15 -12.07
C GLN A 401 17.03 -21.73 -10.98
N TRP A 402 15.74 -21.58 -11.30
CA TRP A 402 14.71 -21.23 -10.32
C TRP A 402 14.34 -22.43 -9.43
N SER A 403 13.79 -22.19 -8.24
CA SER A 403 13.31 -23.25 -7.34
C SER A 403 11.81 -23.15 -7.12
N LYS A 404 11.14 -24.31 -7.12
CA LYS A 404 9.75 -24.45 -6.69
C LYS A 404 9.68 -24.06 -5.22
N SER A 405 9.01 -22.96 -4.88
CA SER A 405 8.90 -22.51 -3.49
C SER A 405 7.48 -22.40 -2.97
N ASN A 406 6.44 -22.51 -3.81
CA ASN A 406 5.04 -22.60 -3.38
C ASN A 406 4.23 -23.37 -4.42
N LYS A 407 3.17 -24.08 -3.98
CA LYS A 407 2.17 -24.66 -4.90
C LYS A 407 1.51 -23.54 -5.69
N TYR A 408 1.44 -23.71 -7.00
CA TYR A 408 0.72 -22.80 -7.89
C TYR A 408 -0.78 -22.97 -7.69
N VAL A 409 -1.46 -21.86 -7.39
CA VAL A 409 -2.91 -21.75 -7.51
C VAL A 409 -3.14 -21.05 -8.83
N GLU A 410 -4.18 -21.45 -9.57
CA GLU A 410 -4.57 -20.79 -10.81
C GLU A 410 -4.65 -19.28 -10.59
N LEU A 411 -3.99 -18.52 -11.47
CA LEU A 411 -3.98 -17.07 -11.42
C LEU A 411 -4.79 -16.55 -12.59
N GLU A 412 -5.75 -15.68 -12.32
CA GLU A 412 -6.47 -14.97 -13.36
C GLU A 412 -5.74 -13.68 -13.73
N ALA A 413 -5.37 -13.57 -15.01
CA ALA A 413 -4.82 -12.37 -15.62
C ALA A 413 -5.89 -11.75 -16.50
N TRP A 414 -6.44 -10.63 -16.07
CA TRP A 414 -7.42 -9.83 -16.80
C TRP A 414 -6.67 -8.80 -17.62
N ILE A 415 -6.90 -8.77 -18.93
CA ILE A 415 -6.17 -7.93 -19.87
C ILE A 415 -7.05 -6.74 -20.24
N TYR A 416 -6.47 -5.56 -20.10
CA TYR A 416 -7.06 -4.30 -20.52
C TYR A 416 -6.11 -3.64 -21.53
N ILE A 417 -6.71 -3.06 -22.55
CA ILE A 417 -6.05 -2.31 -23.62
C ILE A 417 -6.47 -0.85 -23.61
#